data_AF-A0A7W7AG26-F1
#
_entry.id   AF-A0A7W7AG26-F1
#
_cell.length_a   1.000
_cell.length_b   1.000
_cell.length_c   1.000
_cell.angle_alpha   90.00
_cell.angle_beta   90.00
_cell.angle_gamma   90.00
#
_symmetry.space_group_name_H-M   'P 1'
#
loop_
_entity.id
_entity.type
_entity.pdbx_description
1 polymer ?
#
loop_
_entity_poly.entity_id
_entity_poly.type
_entity_poly.pdbx_seq_one_letter_code
_entity_poly.pdbx_strand_id
1 'polypeptide(L)' 'MAYKAGNKAAEASARKAVGAAKRALGERGPVWWDDGVPDLNRRIVRNTPYAQWFDNPTRDETS' A
#
# COMPACT_ATOMS: atom_id res chain seq x y z
N MET A 1 -5.19 -17.50 25.42
CA MET A 1 -4.33 -17.07 24.29
C MET A 1 -4.59 -15.60 23.98
N ALA A 2 -3.82 -14.68 24.55
CA ALA A 2 -4.05 -13.22 24.46
C ALA A 2 -2.90 -12.51 23.72
N TYR A 3 -2.78 -12.72 22.40
CA TYR A 3 -1.67 -12.18 21.59
C TYR A 3 -2.08 -11.34 20.36
N LYS A 4 -3.37 -11.05 20.15
CA LYS A 4 -3.82 -10.34 18.92
C LYS A 4 -4.10 -8.85 19.06
N ALA A 5 -4.46 -8.33 20.25
CA ALA A 5 -4.87 -6.93 20.38
C ALA A 5 -3.68 -5.97 20.56
N GLY A 6 -2.67 -6.33 21.37
CA GLY A 6 -1.46 -5.52 21.57
C GLY A 6 -0.60 -5.38 20.31
N ASN A 7 -0.69 -6.35 19.40
CA ASN A 7 0.05 -6.33 18.14
C ASN A 7 -0.50 -5.25 17.17
N LYS A 8 -1.82 -5.11 17.02
CA LYS A 8 -2.42 -4.15 16.08
C LYS A 8 -2.10 -2.69 16.41
N ALA A 9 -2.14 -2.33 17.69
CA ALA A 9 -1.82 -0.95 18.11
C ALA A 9 -0.32 -0.64 17.92
N ALA A 10 0.56 -1.59 18.27
CA ALA A 10 1.99 -1.47 18.03
C ALA A 10 2.32 -1.37 16.53
N GLU A 11 1.66 -2.18 15.71
CA GLU A 11 1.79 -2.18 14.24
C GLU A 11 1.31 -0.86 13.64
N ALA A 12 0.17 -0.32 14.09
CA ALA A 12 -0.33 0.97 13.63
C ALA A 12 0.64 2.11 13.99
N SER A 13 1.22 2.07 15.20
CA SER A 13 2.24 3.04 15.63
C SER A 13 3.51 2.96 14.77
N ALA A 14 4.01 1.74 14.52
CA ALA A 14 5.16 1.52 13.66
C ALA A 14 4.91 2.03 12.23
N ARG A 15 3.74 1.74 11.64
CA ARG A 15 3.34 2.26 10.31
C ARG A 15 3.29 3.78 10.28
N LYS A 16 2.79 4.42 11.35
CA LYS A 16 2.74 5.89 11.47
C LYS A 16 4.15 6.49 11.54
N ALA A 17 5.05 5.90 12.33
CA ALA A 17 6.43 6.34 12.47
C ALA A 17 7.19 6.23 11.14
N VAL A 18 7.08 5.08 10.45
CA VAL A 18 7.65 4.88 9.11
C VAL A 18 7.09 5.90 8.12
N GLY A 19 5.77 6.12 8.11
CA GLY A 19 5.15 7.11 7.24
C GLY A 19 5.64 8.54 7.51
N ALA A 20 5.89 8.90 8.77
CA ALA A 20 6.46 10.20 9.13
C ALA A 20 7.92 10.34 8.67
N ALA A 21 8.74 9.30 8.87
CA ALA A 21 10.13 9.27 8.42
C ALA A 21 10.24 9.37 6.89
N LYS A 22 9.44 8.60 6.14
CA LYS A 22 9.39 8.66 4.67
C LYS A 22 9.03 10.05 4.16
N ARG A 23 8.01 10.69 4.77
CA ARG A 23 7.64 12.06 4.41
C ARG A 23 8.76 13.06 4.73
N ALA A 24 9.43 12.93 5.87
CA ALA A 24 10.53 13.80 6.26
C ALA A 24 11.76 13.65 5.34
N LEU A 25 11.99 12.45 4.81
CA LEU A 25 13.07 12.14 3.86
C LEU A 25 12.77 12.64 2.43
N GLY A 26 11.58 13.20 2.18
CA GLY A 26 11.19 13.69 0.86
C GLY A 26 10.64 12.59 -0.07
N GLU A 27 10.26 11.43 0.47
CA GLU A 27 9.73 10.31 -0.32
C GLU A 27 8.31 10.58 -0.82
N ARG A 28 8.22 11.39 -1.87
CA ARG A 28 7.47 11.10 -3.09
C ARG A 28 8.22 11.67 -4.29
N GLY A 29 9.53 11.43 -4.32
CA GLY A 29 10.35 11.70 -5.50
C GLY A 29 9.83 10.93 -6.72
N PRO A 30 10.38 11.19 -7.91
CA PRO A 30 10.02 10.45 -9.11
C PRO A 30 10.15 8.95 -8.86
N VAL A 31 9.34 8.21 -9.60
CA VAL A 31 9.35 6.76 -9.65
C VAL A 31 10.80 6.25 -9.80
N TRP A 32 11.18 5.26 -8.99
CA TRP A 32 12.56 4.74 -8.94
C TRP A 32 12.87 3.72 -10.06
N TRP A 33 11.94 3.53 -11.01
CA TRP A 33 12.09 2.66 -12.17
C TRP A 33 12.00 3.47 -13.48
N ASP A 34 12.71 3.04 -14.52
CA ASP A 34 12.93 3.78 -15.78
C ASP A 34 12.19 3.16 -17.00
N ASP A 35 11.18 2.34 -16.76
CA ASP A 35 10.44 1.63 -17.82
C ASP A 35 9.41 2.51 -18.58
N GLY A 36 9.35 3.82 -18.25
CA GLY A 36 8.41 4.77 -18.84
C GLY A 36 6.95 4.61 -18.39
N VAL A 37 6.66 3.69 -17.47
CA VAL A 37 5.30 3.46 -16.96
C VAL A 37 4.91 4.59 -16.00
N PRO A 38 3.70 5.18 -16.14
CA PRO A 38 3.27 6.30 -15.32
C PRO A 38 3.11 5.92 -13.84
N ASP A 39 3.35 6.88 -12.94
CA ASP A 39 2.97 6.73 -11.53
C ASP A 39 1.44 6.69 -11.39
N LEU A 40 0.92 5.53 -11.00
CA LEU A 40 -0.50 5.32 -10.75
C LEU A 40 -0.89 5.53 -9.27
N ASN A 41 0.05 5.99 -8.43
CA ASN A 41 -0.22 6.30 -7.02
C ASN A 41 -1.27 7.41 -6.89
N ARG A 42 -2.19 7.26 -5.91
CA ARG A 42 -3.35 8.15 -5.69
C ARG A 42 -4.33 8.28 -6.87
N ARG A 43 -4.28 7.41 -7.88
CA ARG A 43 -5.34 7.31 -8.89
C ARG A 43 -6.44 6.35 -8.43
N ILE A 44 -7.68 6.64 -8.85
CA ILE A 44 -8.80 5.72 -8.68
C ILE A 44 -8.53 4.47 -9.51
N VAL A 45 -8.56 3.28 -8.90
CA VAL A 45 -8.20 2.00 -9.54
C VAL A 45 -8.95 1.75 -10.85
N ARG A 46 -10.23 2.15 -10.93
CA ARG A 46 -11.06 2.07 -12.14
C ARG A 46 -10.51 2.86 -13.33
N ASN A 47 -9.70 3.89 -13.07
CA ASN A 47 -9.04 4.71 -14.08
C ASN A 47 -7.59 4.26 -14.34
N THR A 48 -7.24 3.03 -13.94
CA THR A 48 -5.92 2.45 -14.13
C THR A 48 -6.01 1.15 -14.91
N PRO A 49 -4.92 0.70 -15.55
CA PRO A 49 -4.86 -0.62 -16.20
C PRO A 49 -5.21 -1.80 -15.29
N TYR A 50 -5.18 -1.61 -13.96
CA TYR A 50 -5.54 -2.63 -12.98
C TYR A 50 -7.04 -2.77 -12.72
N ALA A 51 -7.90 -2.00 -13.39
CA ALA A 51 -9.35 -2.05 -13.18
C ALA A 51 -9.91 -3.48 -13.32
N GLN A 52 -9.55 -4.18 -14.39
CA GLN A 52 -10.04 -5.53 -14.68
C GLN A 52 -9.61 -6.55 -13.61
N TRP A 53 -8.39 -6.44 -13.08
CA TRP A 53 -7.92 -7.29 -12.00
C TRP A 53 -8.66 -6.98 -10.69
N PHE A 54 -8.82 -5.70 -10.36
CA PHE A 54 -9.51 -5.27 -9.14
C PHE A 54 -10.98 -5.69 -9.11
N ASP A 55 -11.64 -5.68 -10.28
CA ASP A 55 -13.04 -6.08 -10.44
C ASP A 55 -13.24 -7.61 -10.40
N ASN A 56 -12.16 -8.40 -10.41
CA ASN A 56 -12.20 -9.85 -10.28
C ASN A 56 -11.48 -10.31 -8.99
N PRO A 57 -12.06 -10.10 -7.80
CA PRO A 57 -11.53 -10.67 -6.58
C PRO A 57 -11.69 -12.19 -6.65
N THR A 58 -10.65 -12.88 -7.10
CA THR A 58 -10.51 -14.32 -6.90
C THR A 58 -10.54 -14.55 -5.39
N ARG A 59 -11.69 -15.05 -4.92
CA ARG A 59 -11.92 -15.37 -3.51
C ARG A 59 -11.27 -16.72 -3.24
N ASP A 60 -9.95 -16.75 -3.15
CA ASP A 60 -9.23 -17.89 -2.58
C ASP A 60 -9.21 -17.73 -1.06
N GLU A 61 -10.40 -17.85 -0.45
CA GLU A 61 -10.56 -18.05 0.98
C GLU A 61 -10.56 -19.56 1.23
N THR A 62 -9.39 -20.20 1.26
CA THR A 62 -9.26 -21.58 1.75
C THR A 62 -7.91 -21.86 2.40
N SER A 63 -7.85 -21.74 3.73
CA SER A 63 -7.20 -22.65 4.71
C SER A 63 -6.76 -21.93 5.98
#